data_AF-A0A1I1FRA2-F1
#
_entry.id   AF-A0A1I1FRA2-F1
#
_cell.length_a   1.000
_cell.length_b   1.000
_cell.length_c   1.000
_cell.angle_alpha   90.00
_cell.angle_beta   90.00
_cell.angle_gamma   90.00
#
_symmetry.space_group_name_H-M   'P 1'
#
loop_
_entity.id
_entity.type
_entity.pdbx_description
1 polymer ?
#
loop_
_entity_poly.entity_id
_entity_poly.type
_entity_poly.pdbx_seq_one_letter_code
_entity_poly.pdbx_strand_id
1 'polypeptide(L)' 'MSECKLNHSEADIKLKIEQQRKFLPEDVLNGLKQFTVVESRQEQLNEVFHLLKKYDLSSKEEQEKRNQLFLQIFKETL' A
#
# COMPACT_ATOMS: atom_id res chain seq x y z
N MET A 1 1.42 5.92 -16.45
CA MET A 1 2.15 4.93 -17.26
C MET A 1 2.51 3.71 -16.42
N SER A 2 1.71 2.66 -16.58
CA SER A 2 2.03 1.22 -16.51
C SER A 2 0.67 0.55 -16.39
N GLU A 3 0.13 0.05 -17.49
CA GLU A 3 -1.02 -0.86 -17.43
C GLU A 3 -0.59 -2.07 -16.61
N CYS A 4 -0.99 -2.13 -15.34
CA CYS A 4 -0.84 -3.33 -14.53
C CYS A 4 -1.69 -4.43 -15.19
N LYS A 5 -1.05 -5.30 -15.98
CA LYS A 5 -1.69 -6.47 -16.60
C LYS A 5 -1.94 -7.61 -15.60
N LEU A 6 -1.37 -7.50 -14.40
CA LEU A 6 -1.60 -8.39 -13.28
C LEU A 6 -2.52 -7.67 -12.30
N ASN A 7 -3.72 -8.19 -12.11
CA ASN A 7 -4.61 -7.75 -11.05
C ASN A 7 -3.99 -8.18 -9.72
N HIS A 8 -3.34 -7.23 -9.03
CA HIS A 8 -2.80 -7.50 -7.70
C HIS A 8 -3.96 -7.73 -6.75
N SER A 9 -4.01 -8.93 -6.15
CA SER A 9 -5.07 -9.25 -5.20
C SER A 9 -4.73 -8.70 -3.82
N GLU A 10 -5.73 -8.57 -2.96
CA GLU A 10 -5.52 -8.19 -1.55
C GLU A 10 -4.51 -9.11 -0.85
N ALA A 11 -4.46 -10.39 -1.25
CA ALA A 11 -3.48 -11.36 -0.77
C ALA A 11 -2.02 -10.95 -1.10
N ASP A 12 -1.75 -10.46 -2.32
CA ASP A 12 -0.43 -9.96 -2.71
C ASP A 12 -0.02 -8.75 -1.86
N ILE A 13 -0.98 -7.86 -1.59
CA ILE A 13 -0.75 -6.68 -0.74
C ILE A 13 -0.46 -7.12 0.69
N LYS A 14 -1.27 -8.02 1.27
CA LYS A 14 -1.05 -8.58 2.63
C LYS A 14 0.34 -9.21 2.75
N LEU A 15 0.74 -10.02 1.78
CA LEU A 15 2.07 -10.64 1.76
C LEU A 15 3.17 -9.56 1.79
N LYS A 16 3.00 -8.49 1.00
CA LYS A 16 3.97 -7.40 0.91
C LYS A 16 4.03 -6.56 2.17
N ILE A 17 2.88 -6.28 2.78
CA ILE A 17 2.78 -5.63 4.08
C ILE A 17 3.55 -6.45 5.11
N GLU A 18 3.35 -7.78 5.17
CA GLU A 18 4.06 -8.64 6.13
C GLU A 18 5.58 -8.66 5.90
N GLN A 19 6.03 -8.69 4.64
CA GLN A 19 7.46 -8.60 4.30
C GLN A 19 8.06 -7.25 4.70
N GLN A 20 7.30 -6.17 4.57
CA GLN A 20 7.76 -4.80 4.80
C GLN A 20 7.34 -4.23 6.16
N ARG A 21 6.63 -5.00 7.00
CA ARG A 21 6.09 -4.54 8.29
C ARG A 21 7.14 -3.95 9.24
N LYS A 22 8.40 -4.32 9.05
CA LYS A 22 9.54 -3.81 9.83
C LYS A 22 9.98 -2.41 9.40
N PHE A 23 9.65 -2.02 8.17
CA PHE A 23 9.94 -0.71 7.60
C PHE A 23 8.73 0.23 7.61
N LEU A 24 7.52 -0.35 7.66
CA LEU A 24 6.28 0.42 7.71
C LEU A 24 6.00 0.92 9.13
N PRO A 25 5.60 2.19 9.30
CA PRO A 25 5.13 2.69 10.59
C PRO A 25 3.77 2.07 10.94
N GLU A 26 3.46 2.01 12.24
CA GLU A 26 2.25 1.36 12.75
C GLU A 26 0.96 1.97 12.20
N ASP A 27 0.89 3.30 12.04
CA ASP A 27 -0.26 3.99 11.45
C ASP A 27 -0.59 3.50 10.04
N VAL A 28 0.43 3.41 9.18
CA VAL A 28 0.29 2.95 7.81
C VAL A 28 -0.01 1.46 7.77
N LEU A 29 0.66 0.67 8.61
CA LEU A 29 0.43 -0.77 8.72
C LEU A 29 -1.04 -1.08 9.08
N ASN A 30 -1.60 -0.35 10.04
CA ASN A 30 -2.99 -0.53 10.47
C ASN A 30 -3.97 -0.11 9.37
N GLY A 31 -3.74 1.04 8.72
CA GLY A 31 -4.55 1.49 7.59
C GLY A 31 -4.51 0.51 6.41
N LEU A 32 -3.32 0.01 6.06
CA LEU A 32 -3.13 -1.02 5.03
C LEU A 32 -3.88 -2.32 5.37
N LYS A 33 -3.82 -2.77 6.63
CA LYS A 33 -4.58 -3.96 7.05
C LYS A 33 -6.08 -3.75 6.90
N GLN A 34 -6.62 -2.62 7.36
CA GLN A 34 -8.05 -2.31 7.20
C GLN A 34 -8.44 -2.23 5.72
N PHE A 35 -7.63 -1.55 4.91
CA PHE A 35 -7.83 -1.44 3.47
C PHE A 35 -7.91 -2.81 2.77
N THR A 36 -7.10 -3.79 3.19
CA THR A 36 -7.14 -5.17 2.65
C THR A 36 -8.23 -6.07 3.24
N VAL A 37 -9.13 -5.51 4.06
CA VAL A 37 -10.33 -6.19 4.57
C VAL A 37 -11.59 -5.56 3.97
N VAL A 38 -11.54 -4.28 3.61
CA VAL A 38 -12.63 -3.58 2.94
C VAL A 38 -12.58 -3.85 1.43
N GLU A 39 -13.76 -4.04 0.82
CA GLU A 39 -13.91 -4.30 -0.61
C GLU A 39 -13.43 -3.09 -1.43
N SER A 40 -12.15 -3.09 -1.78
CA SER A 40 -11.45 -1.99 -2.44
C SER A 40 -11.43 -2.17 -3.95
N ARG A 41 -11.38 -1.07 -4.70
CA ARG A 41 -11.30 -1.16 -6.17
C ARG A 41 -9.94 -1.69 -6.61
N GLN A 42 -9.91 -2.46 -7.69
CA GLN A 42 -8.67 -2.99 -8.27
C GLN A 42 -7.63 -1.90 -8.57
N GLU A 43 -8.08 -0.70 -8.96
CA GLU A 43 -7.22 0.45 -9.19
C GLU A 43 -6.49 0.89 -7.92
N GLN A 44 -7.21 0.96 -6.79
CA GLN A 44 -6.65 1.32 -5.49
C GLN A 44 -5.72 0.21 -4.95
N LEU A 45 -6.10 -1.07 -5.12
CA LEU A 45 -5.24 -2.21 -4.79
C LEU A 45 -3.91 -2.13 -5.56
N ASN A 46 -3.97 -1.86 -6.87
CA ASN A 46 -2.80 -1.70 -7.71
C ASN A 46 -1.95 -0.50 -7.27
N GLU A 47 -2.57 0.62 -6.94
CA GLU A 47 -1.87 1.82 -6.48
C GLU A 47 -1.15 1.57 -5.15
N VAL A 48 -1.84 1.00 -4.15
CA VAL A 48 -1.24 0.62 -2.86
C VAL A 48 -0.09 -0.35 -3.05
N PHE A 49 -0.25 -1.36 -3.92
CA PHE A 49 0.83 -2.30 -4.22
C PHE A 49 2.04 -1.62 -4.87
N HIS A 50 1.80 -0.66 -5.77
CA HIS A 50 2.84 0.14 -6.41
C HIS A 50 3.57 1.03 -5.40
N LEU A 51 2.85 1.64 -4.46
CA LEU A 51 3.43 2.43 -3.38
C LEU A 51 4.27 1.58 -2.42
N LEU A 52 3.87 0.34 -2.16
CA LEU A 52 4.67 -0.63 -1.40
C LEU A 52 5.87 -1.17 -2.20
N LYS A 53 5.86 -1.08 -3.53
CA LYS A 53 6.95 -1.59 -4.36
C LYS A 53 8.22 -0.77 -4.11
N LYS A 54 9.32 -1.43 -3.73
CA LYS A 54 10.60 -0.78 -3.38
C LYS A 54 10.49 0.22 -2.22
N TYR A 55 9.53 0.08 -1.32
CA TYR A 55 9.43 0.97 -0.15
C TYR A 55 10.63 0.79 0.79
N ASP A 56 11.11 -0.45 0.94
CA ASP A 56 12.32 -0.78 1.73
C ASP A 56 13.58 -0.10 1.17
N LEU A 57 13.63 0.09 -0.15
CA LEU A 57 14.72 0.75 -0.87
C LEU A 57 14.55 2.27 -1.00
N SER A 58 13.40 2.82 -0.61
CA SER A 58 13.16 4.26 -0.68
C SER A 58 13.76 4.99 0.50
N SER A 59 14.20 6.23 0.24
CA SER A 59 14.70 7.13 1.29
C SER A 59 13.58 7.50 2.28
N LYS A 60 13.94 7.93 3.50
CA LYS A 60 12.95 8.35 4.51
C LYS A 60 11.95 9.40 4.00
N GLU A 61 12.43 10.39 3.23
CA GLU A 61 11.54 11.39 2.61
C GLU A 61 10.55 10.79 1.60
N GLU A 62 10.98 9.83 0.79
CA GLU A 62 10.09 9.13 -0.13
C GLU A 62 9.11 8.23 0.61
N GLN A 63 9.56 7.54 1.66
CA GLN A 63 8.71 6.75 2.53
C GLN A 63 7.62 7.63 3.16
N GLU A 64 7.98 8.82 3.65
CA GLU A 64 7.02 9.76 4.22
C GLU A 64 6.01 10.28 3.18
N LYS A 65 6.46 10.62 1.97
CA LYS A 65 5.57 10.96 0.85
C LYS A 65 4.62 9.81 0.52
N ARG A 66 5.11 8.57 0.49
CA ARG A 66 4.27 7.37 0.27
C ARG A 66 3.29 7.15 1.42
N ASN A 67 3.70 7.41 2.65
CA ASN A 67 2.82 7.34 3.83
C ASN A 67 1.65 8.33 3.69
N GLN A 68 1.91 9.55 3.24
CA GLN A 68 0.86 10.53 2.95
C GLN A 68 -0.11 10.03 1.86
N LEU A 69 0.41 9.42 0.79
CA LEU A 69 -0.41 8.83 -0.27
C LEU A 69 -1.27 7.67 0.25
N PHE A 70 -0.72 6.78 1.08
CA PHE A 70 -1.50 5.72 1.73
C PHE A 70 -2.64 6.29 2.55
N LEU A 71 -2.37 7.29 3.39
CA LEU A 71 -3.40 7.95 4.21
C LEU A 71 -4.50 8.58 3.36
N GLN A 72 -4.14 9.16 2.20
CA GLN A 72 -5.11 9.71 1.26
C GLN A 72 -6.02 8.62 0.68
N ILE A 73 -5.44 7.51 0.20
CA ILE A 73 -6.21 6.37 -0.32
C ILE A 73 -7.12 5.79 0.75
N PHE A 74 -6.63 5.65 2.00
CA PHE A 74 -7.44 5.18 3.11
C PHE A 74 -8.60 6.11 3.39
N LYS A 75 -8.39 7.42 3.36
CA LYS A 75 -9.47 8.40 3.57
C LYS A 75 -10.54 8.38 2.47
N GLU A 76 -10.18 7.96 1.26
CA GLU A 76 -11.12 7.80 0.15
C GLU A 76 -11.85 6.45 0.17
N THR A 77 -11.37 5.48 0.97
CA THR A 77 -11.88 4.09 0.98
C THR A 77 -12.55 3.69 2.29
N LEU A 78 -12.01 4.15 3.43
CA LEU A 78 -12.46 3.90 4.80
C LEU A 78 -13.29 5.08 5.31
#